data_AF-E9EEZ3-F1
#
_entry.id   AF-E9EEZ3-F1
#
_cell.length_a   1.000
_cell.length_b   1.000
_cell.length_c   1.000
_cell.angle_alpha   90.00
_cell.angle_beta   90.00
_cell.angle_gamma   90.00
#
_symmetry.space_group_name_H-M   'P 1'
#
loop_
_entity.id
_entity.type
_entity.pdbx_description
1 polymer ?
#
loop_
_entity_poly.entity_id
_entity_poly.type
_entity_poly.pdbx_seq_one_letter_code
_entity_poly.pdbx_strand_id
1 'polypeptide(L)'
;MARLQYYGTSYGSFLGNLFMSMFPGRVKRMVLDGVIVPEDWVAADWHNSLLDSEKALEYFYRSCFEAVAKCPLTESSDHSWHSIRDRVNTLLGGLEANPRPALTQGGTETIITANMVRSSIFSALYQPVDKFERLADSLASALQGNYTLLLQNTGLDRPGDGCTPKKPYQYNWLGLSSSAVVCGDAQDMTHHNEHYWQGYFEKLGGQSPEFGHHVAKIPFTCSGWKSRPEYRFTGPFSSPEADPRDEQERPSAPALLLSSWIDPITPL
;
A
#
# COMPACT_ATOMS: atom_id res chain seq x y z
N MET A 1 22.36 15.07 -27.80
CA MET A 1 21.08 14.33 -27.66
C MET A 1 20.30 14.91 -26.49
N ALA A 2 18.97 14.86 -26.50
CA ALA A 2 18.15 15.30 -25.37
C ALA A 2 18.37 14.39 -24.15
N ARG A 3 18.46 14.98 -22.96
CA ARG A 3 18.58 14.30 -21.66
C ARG A 3 17.31 14.53 -20.84
N LEU A 4 16.84 13.49 -20.14
CA LEU A 4 15.62 13.44 -19.34
C LEU A 4 15.78 14.22 -18.03
N GLN A 5 14.76 15.00 -17.69
CA GLN A 5 14.51 15.48 -16.32
C GLN A 5 13.27 14.75 -15.81
N TYR A 6 13.40 14.05 -14.68
CA TYR A 6 12.37 13.13 -14.19
C TYR A 6 12.14 13.30 -12.69
N TYR A 7 10.86 13.31 -12.30
CA TYR A 7 10.42 13.14 -10.92
C TYR A 7 9.51 11.92 -10.88
N GLY A 8 9.87 10.92 -10.09
CA GLY A 8 9.13 9.67 -9.97
C GLY A 8 8.82 9.36 -8.52
N THR A 9 7.54 9.14 -8.23
CA THR A 9 7.05 8.78 -6.90
C THR A 9 6.62 7.31 -6.86
N SER A 10 6.89 6.58 -5.78
CA SER A 10 6.44 5.18 -5.61
C SER A 10 6.85 4.31 -6.80
N TYR A 11 5.93 3.68 -7.55
CA TYR A 11 6.29 2.94 -8.77
C TYR A 11 7.10 3.76 -9.79
N GLY A 12 6.91 5.09 -9.83
CA GLY A 12 7.75 5.97 -10.63
C GLY A 12 9.23 5.95 -10.21
N SER A 13 9.54 5.67 -8.94
CA SER A 13 10.92 5.50 -8.49
C SER A 13 11.59 4.30 -9.17
N PHE A 14 10.87 3.18 -9.30
CA PHE A 14 11.32 1.98 -9.99
C PHE A 14 11.55 2.28 -11.48
N LEU A 15 10.61 2.97 -12.14
CA LEU A 15 10.78 3.40 -13.54
C LEU A 15 12.01 4.30 -13.73
N GLY A 16 12.26 5.23 -12.81
CA GLY A 16 13.45 6.07 -12.82
C GLY A 16 14.73 5.27 -12.65
N ASN A 17 14.73 4.29 -11.75
CA ASN A 17 15.85 3.36 -11.53
C ASN A 17 16.15 2.52 -12.80
N LEU A 18 15.12 1.95 -13.43
CA LEU A 18 15.24 1.25 -14.72
C LEU A 18 15.88 2.15 -15.78
N PHE A 19 15.35 3.36 -15.94
CA PHE A 19 15.82 4.27 -16.97
C PHE A 19 17.27 4.69 -16.75
N MET A 20 17.68 5.03 -15.53
CA MET A 20 19.06 5.43 -15.25
C MET A 20 20.05 4.26 -15.35
N SER A 21 19.58 3.02 -15.16
CA SER A 21 20.41 1.82 -15.29
C SER A 21 20.63 1.47 -16.76
N MET A 22 19.60 1.56 -17.58
CA MET A 22 19.68 1.24 -19.01
C MET A 22 20.26 2.38 -19.85
N PHE A 23 20.00 3.64 -19.47
CA PHE A 23 20.31 4.82 -20.27
C PHE A 23 20.94 5.95 -19.43
N PRO A 24 22.02 5.70 -18.67
CA PRO A 24 22.63 6.69 -17.78
C PRO A 24 23.02 8.00 -18.48
N GLY A 25 23.58 7.93 -19.69
CA GLY A 25 23.93 9.09 -20.53
C GLY A 25 22.75 9.95 -20.99
N ARG A 26 21.51 9.51 -20.75
CA ARG A 26 20.28 10.24 -21.04
C ARG A 26 19.66 10.87 -19.80
N VAL A 27 20.29 10.84 -18.64
CA VAL A 27 19.77 11.48 -17.41
C VAL A 27 20.39 12.86 -17.24
N LYS A 28 19.56 13.91 -17.18
CA LYS A 28 19.99 15.28 -16.82
C LYS A 28 19.82 15.52 -15.31
N ARG A 29 18.60 15.31 -14.80
CA ARG A 29 18.25 15.43 -13.38
C ARG A 29 17.19 14.39 -13.05
N MET A 30 17.30 13.78 -11.89
CA MET A 30 16.34 12.78 -11.46
C MET A 30 16.09 12.91 -9.96
N VAL A 31 14.82 12.93 -9.60
CA VAL A 31 14.35 12.89 -8.22
C VAL A 31 13.43 11.67 -8.09
N LEU A 32 13.74 10.77 -7.16
CA LEU A 32 12.97 9.56 -6.88
C LEU A 32 12.47 9.63 -5.45
N ASP A 33 11.18 9.50 -5.22
CA ASP A 33 10.52 9.80 -3.94
C ASP A 33 9.59 8.66 -3.51
N GLY A 34 9.78 8.11 -2.32
CA GLY A 34 9.19 6.83 -1.93
C GLY A 34 9.81 5.70 -2.76
N VAL A 35 11.05 5.36 -2.44
CA VAL A 35 11.92 4.53 -3.30
C VAL A 35 11.62 3.05 -3.12
N ILE A 36 11.09 2.42 -4.16
CA ILE A 36 11.00 0.96 -4.28
C ILE A 36 12.40 0.35 -4.43
N VAL A 37 12.69 -0.67 -3.62
CA VAL A 37 13.84 -1.57 -3.81
C VAL A 37 13.61 -2.40 -5.08
N PRO A 38 14.38 -2.18 -6.15
CA PRO A 38 14.06 -2.75 -7.46
C PRO A 38 14.22 -4.28 -7.49
N GLU A 39 15.15 -4.83 -6.71
CA GLU A 39 15.34 -6.28 -6.56
C GLU A 39 14.09 -6.96 -5.98
N ASP A 40 13.51 -6.39 -4.92
CA ASP A 40 12.29 -6.89 -4.30
C ASP A 40 11.10 -6.84 -5.25
N TRP A 41 10.99 -5.77 -6.04
CA TRP A 41 9.92 -5.59 -7.02
C TRP A 41 9.98 -6.66 -8.11
N VAL A 42 11.15 -6.85 -8.73
CA VAL A 42 11.30 -7.85 -9.81
C VAL A 42 11.29 -9.28 -9.30
N ALA A 43 11.60 -9.51 -8.02
CA ALA A 43 11.46 -10.81 -7.37
C ALA A 43 10.03 -11.09 -6.88
N ALA A 44 9.14 -10.10 -6.88
CA ALA A 44 7.81 -10.19 -6.27
C ALA A 44 7.85 -10.59 -4.77
N ASP A 45 8.89 -10.17 -4.03
CA ASP A 45 9.04 -10.52 -2.60
C ASP A 45 8.37 -9.49 -1.66
N TRP A 46 8.34 -8.20 -2.03
CA TRP A 46 7.63 -7.13 -1.31
C TRP A 46 7.88 -7.02 0.21
N HIS A 47 8.90 -7.71 0.74
CA HIS A 47 9.13 -7.79 2.18
C HIS A 47 9.61 -6.44 2.72
N ASN A 48 10.45 -5.72 1.98
CA ASN A 48 10.88 -4.39 2.40
C ASN A 48 9.72 -3.40 2.43
N SER A 49 8.62 -3.64 1.71
CA SER A 49 7.46 -2.74 1.72
C SER A 49 6.70 -2.69 3.04
N LEU A 50 7.01 -3.57 3.99
CA LEU A 50 6.32 -3.68 5.28
C LEU A 50 7.13 -3.15 6.47
N LEU A 51 8.38 -2.69 6.27
CA LEU A 51 9.29 -2.37 7.40
C LEU A 51 8.76 -1.25 8.32
N ASP A 52 7.96 -0.32 7.77
CA ASP A 52 7.40 0.81 8.51
C ASP A 52 5.86 0.80 8.60
N SER A 53 5.18 -0.21 8.06
CA SER A 53 3.70 -0.25 8.06
C SER A 53 3.13 -0.26 9.48
N GLU A 54 3.70 -1.09 10.36
CA GLU A 54 3.32 -1.13 11.79
C GLU A 54 3.72 0.13 12.53
N LYS A 55 4.85 0.76 12.17
CA LYS A 55 5.28 2.05 12.77
C LYS A 55 4.32 3.18 12.39
N ALA A 56 3.81 3.19 11.15
CA ALA A 56 2.81 4.15 10.71
C ALA A 56 1.50 3.98 11.49
N LEU A 57 1.10 2.72 11.75
CA LEU A 57 -0.07 2.43 12.58
C LEU A 57 0.14 2.85 14.04
N GLU A 58 1.31 2.58 14.62
CA GLU A 58 1.68 3.09 15.94
C GLU A 58 1.60 4.63 15.97
N TYR A 59 2.13 5.30 14.94
CA TYR A 59 2.09 6.76 14.84
C TYR A 59 0.65 7.30 14.84
N PHE A 60 -0.30 6.61 14.19
CA PHE A 60 -1.73 6.95 14.27
C PHE A 60 -2.25 6.89 15.71
N TYR A 61 -2.01 5.78 16.42
CA TYR A 61 -2.48 5.64 17.81
C TYR A 61 -1.83 6.64 18.76
N ARG A 62 -0.52 6.89 18.62
CA ARG A 62 0.22 7.86 19.41
C ARG A 62 -0.31 9.28 19.20
N SER A 63 -0.43 9.69 17.94
CA SER A 63 -0.94 11.02 17.58
C SER A 63 -2.37 11.22 18.09
N CYS A 64 -3.21 10.19 17.99
CA CYS A 64 -4.57 10.22 18.54
C CYS A 64 -4.59 10.36 20.07
N PHE A 65 -3.77 9.59 20.79
CA PHE A 65 -3.66 9.69 22.24
C PHE A 65 -3.15 11.07 22.70
N GLU A 66 -2.12 11.60 22.04
CA GLU A 66 -1.56 12.92 22.32
C GLU A 66 -2.55 14.07 22.04
N ALA A 67 -3.47 13.86 21.10
CA ALA A 67 -4.53 14.82 20.79
C ALA A 67 -5.65 14.88 21.84
N VAL A 68 -5.72 13.89 22.75
CA VAL A 68 -6.71 13.77 23.84
C VAL A 68 -8.11 14.09 23.33
N ALA A 69 -8.75 15.17 23.81
CA ALA A 69 -10.12 15.55 23.50
C ALA A 69 -10.41 15.79 22.00
N LYS A 70 -9.38 15.95 21.17
CA LYS A 70 -9.54 16.08 19.71
C LYS A 70 -9.60 14.74 18.98
N CYS A 71 -9.21 13.63 19.62
CA CYS A 71 -9.34 12.31 19.02
C CYS A 71 -10.49 11.52 19.66
N PRO A 72 -11.51 11.12 18.89
CA PRO A 72 -12.70 10.44 19.42
C PRO A 72 -12.45 9.01 19.91
N LEU A 73 -11.25 8.46 19.68
CA LEU A 73 -10.85 7.15 20.19
C LEU A 73 -10.26 7.19 21.61
N THR A 74 -10.03 8.39 22.15
CA THR A 74 -9.48 8.56 23.50
C THR A 74 -10.57 8.54 24.54
N GLU A 75 -10.29 7.84 25.63
CA GLU A 75 -11.15 7.78 26.82
C GLU A 75 -10.38 8.35 28.02
N SER A 76 -11.10 8.90 29.00
CA SER A 76 -10.47 9.48 30.20
C SER A 76 -9.70 8.45 31.05
N SER A 77 -10.00 7.17 30.87
CA SER A 77 -9.31 6.03 31.51
C SER A 77 -8.03 5.60 30.79
N ASP A 78 -7.72 6.17 29.62
CA ASP A 78 -6.53 5.78 28.87
C ASP A 78 -5.25 6.26 29.56
N HIS A 79 -4.33 5.34 29.81
CA HIS A 79 -3.02 5.65 30.39
C HIS A 79 -1.91 5.71 29.33
N SER A 80 -2.14 5.16 28.15
CA SER A 80 -1.23 5.26 27.00
C SER A 80 -1.96 4.98 25.70
N TRP A 81 -1.32 5.28 24.57
CA TRP A 81 -1.83 4.95 23.23
C TRP A 81 -2.11 3.44 23.02
N HIS A 82 -1.50 2.56 23.82
CA HIS A 82 -1.77 1.11 23.80
C HIS A 82 -3.25 0.81 24.12
N SER A 83 -3.90 1.60 24.99
CA SER A 83 -5.32 1.42 25.30
C SER A 83 -6.21 1.59 24.06
N ILE A 84 -5.87 2.56 23.20
CA ILE A 84 -6.56 2.78 21.93
C ILE A 84 -6.31 1.60 20.98
N ARG A 85 -5.05 1.19 20.83
CA ARG A 85 -4.67 0.04 20.01
C ARG A 85 -5.43 -1.22 20.44
N ASP A 86 -5.47 -1.51 21.74
CA ASP A 86 -6.06 -2.74 22.27
C ASP A 86 -7.58 -2.78 22.05
N ARG A 87 -8.28 -1.63 22.12
CA ARG A 87 -9.69 -1.52 21.70
C ARG A 87 -9.88 -1.81 20.21
N VAL A 88 -9.04 -1.24 19.35
CA VAL A 88 -9.10 -1.49 17.89
C VAL A 88 -8.76 -2.96 17.57
N ASN A 89 -7.79 -3.55 18.26
CA ASN A 89 -7.48 -4.98 18.12
C ASN A 89 -8.62 -5.87 18.57
N THR A 90 -9.33 -5.48 19.64
CA THR A 90 -10.54 -6.20 20.09
C THR A 90 -11.65 -6.13 19.03
N LEU A 91 -11.84 -4.98 18.39
CA LEU A 91 -12.75 -4.81 17.26
C LEU A 91 -12.36 -5.72 16.09
N LEU A 92 -11.09 -5.71 15.69
CA LEU A 92 -10.57 -6.54 14.60
C LEU A 92 -10.74 -8.03 14.89
N GLY A 93 -10.30 -8.51 16.05
CA GLY A 93 -10.44 -9.92 16.45
C GLY A 93 -11.91 -10.36 16.55
N GLY A 94 -12.80 -9.47 17.01
CA GLY A 94 -14.24 -9.71 17.01
C GLY A 94 -14.81 -9.91 15.60
N LEU A 95 -14.36 -9.10 14.63
CA LEU A 95 -14.77 -9.19 13.23
C LEU A 95 -14.11 -10.34 12.46
N GLU A 96 -12.93 -10.79 12.89
CA GLU A 96 -12.29 -12.00 12.35
C GLU A 96 -13.07 -13.25 12.75
N ALA A 97 -13.42 -13.37 14.04
CA ALA A 97 -14.17 -14.51 14.53
C ALA A 97 -15.61 -14.52 14.01
N ASN A 98 -16.25 -13.34 13.94
CA ASN A 98 -17.64 -13.20 13.54
C ASN A 98 -17.84 -11.92 12.71
N PRO A 99 -17.73 -11.99 11.37
CA PRO A 99 -18.15 -10.91 10.48
C PRO A 99 -19.58 -10.46 10.81
N ARG A 100 -19.84 -9.16 10.78
CA ARG A 100 -21.11 -8.60 11.25
C ARG A 100 -21.94 -8.01 10.12
N PRO A 101 -23.29 -8.08 10.18
CA PRO A 101 -24.13 -7.29 9.30
C PRO A 101 -23.89 -5.80 9.56
N ALA A 102 -23.93 -5.00 8.50
CA ALA A 102 -23.75 -3.56 8.56
C ALA A 102 -24.56 -2.85 7.47
N LEU A 103 -24.82 -1.56 7.66
CA LEU A 103 -25.54 -0.72 6.71
C LEU A 103 -24.61 0.35 6.14
N THR A 104 -24.61 0.47 4.82
CA THR A 104 -24.00 1.60 4.10
C THR A 104 -24.74 2.90 4.38
N GLN A 105 -24.17 4.05 4.01
CA GLN A 105 -24.83 5.35 4.23
C GLN A 105 -26.18 5.44 3.48
N GLY A 106 -26.30 4.73 2.35
CA GLY A 106 -27.54 4.60 1.56
C GLY A 106 -28.55 3.59 2.10
N GLY A 107 -28.26 2.91 3.21
CA GLY A 107 -29.15 1.91 3.81
C GLY A 107 -29.06 0.51 3.20
N THR A 108 -28.15 0.26 2.26
CA THR A 108 -27.93 -1.09 1.73
C THR A 108 -27.23 -1.96 2.77
N GLU A 109 -27.76 -3.15 3.01
CA GLU A 109 -27.18 -4.19 3.85
C GLU A 109 -25.92 -4.80 3.23
N THR A 110 -24.92 -5.01 4.06
CA THR A 110 -23.66 -5.67 3.71
C THR A 110 -23.06 -6.37 4.93
N ILE A 111 -21.89 -6.98 4.76
CA ILE A 111 -21.13 -7.62 5.83
C ILE A 111 -19.84 -6.83 6.03
N ILE A 112 -19.59 -6.37 7.25
CA ILE A 112 -18.31 -5.80 7.66
C ILE A 112 -17.37 -6.92 8.10
N THR A 113 -16.12 -6.87 7.63
CA THR A 113 -15.06 -7.83 7.95
C THR A 113 -13.84 -7.11 8.51
N ALA A 114 -12.99 -7.82 9.26
CA ALA A 114 -11.74 -7.26 9.76
C ALA A 114 -10.83 -6.74 8.63
N ASN A 115 -10.78 -7.45 7.49
CA ASN A 115 -10.01 -7.03 6.32
C ASN A 115 -10.49 -5.68 5.74
N MET A 116 -11.79 -5.37 5.80
CA MET A 116 -12.32 -4.07 5.39
C MET A 116 -11.86 -2.95 6.33
N VAL A 117 -11.85 -3.21 7.63
CA VAL A 117 -11.32 -2.26 8.62
C VAL A 117 -9.82 -2.03 8.42
N ARG A 118 -9.03 -3.10 8.25
CA ARG A 118 -7.59 -3.00 7.95
C ARG A 118 -7.31 -2.24 6.66
N SER A 119 -8.12 -2.45 5.62
CA SER A 119 -7.99 -1.70 4.36
C SER A 119 -8.27 -0.21 4.56
N SER A 120 -9.26 0.13 5.40
CA SER A 120 -9.54 1.53 5.79
C SER A 120 -8.38 2.14 6.57
N ILE A 121 -7.82 1.40 7.53
CA ILE A 121 -6.64 1.82 8.29
C ILE A 121 -5.46 2.06 7.34
N PHE A 122 -5.11 1.08 6.51
CA PHE A 122 -3.99 1.16 5.58
C PHE A 122 -4.10 2.35 4.61
N SER A 123 -5.31 2.59 4.08
CA SER A 123 -5.61 3.76 3.24
C SER A 123 -5.33 5.09 3.95
N ALA A 124 -5.57 5.17 5.27
CA ALA A 124 -5.27 6.35 6.07
C ALA A 124 -3.78 6.50 6.35
N LEU A 125 -3.06 5.40 6.59
CA LEU A 125 -1.60 5.42 6.80
C LEU A 125 -0.87 6.01 5.59
N TYR A 126 -1.39 5.78 4.39
CA TYR A 126 -0.82 6.32 3.14
C TYR A 126 -0.97 7.85 3.00
N GLN A 127 -1.96 8.45 3.68
CA GLN A 127 -2.27 9.90 3.58
C GLN A 127 -2.67 10.45 4.95
N PRO A 128 -1.74 10.48 5.92
CA PRO A 128 -2.07 10.70 7.33
C PRO A 128 -2.70 12.07 7.58
N VAL A 129 -2.18 13.12 6.93
CA VAL A 129 -2.66 14.50 7.05
C VAL A 129 -4.14 14.63 6.67
N ASP A 130 -4.58 13.92 5.64
CA ASP A 130 -5.94 14.06 5.11
C ASP A 130 -6.95 13.09 5.75
N LYS A 131 -6.46 11.98 6.33
CA LYS A 131 -7.32 10.83 6.67
C LYS A 131 -7.31 10.40 8.13
N PHE A 132 -6.36 10.82 8.96
CA PHE A 132 -6.30 10.35 10.36
C PHE A 132 -7.53 10.75 11.17
N GLU A 133 -8.01 11.99 11.05
CA GLU A 133 -9.22 12.42 11.76
C GLU A 133 -10.44 11.59 11.36
N ARG A 134 -10.66 11.40 10.04
CA ARG A 134 -11.76 10.56 9.53
C ARG A 134 -11.64 9.11 9.94
N LEU A 135 -10.41 8.57 9.98
CA LEU A 135 -10.17 7.22 10.46
C LEU A 135 -10.56 7.11 11.94
N ALA A 136 -10.13 8.05 12.78
CA ALA A 136 -10.45 8.07 14.20
C ALA A 136 -11.98 8.12 14.43
N ASP A 137 -12.70 9.00 13.73
CA ASP A 137 -14.16 9.07 13.78
C ASP A 137 -14.80 7.73 13.39
N SER A 138 -14.33 7.13 12.29
CA SER A 138 -14.89 5.88 11.79
C SER A 138 -14.66 4.69 12.74
N LEU A 139 -13.48 4.60 13.35
CA LEU A 139 -13.15 3.58 14.33
C LEU A 139 -13.91 3.79 15.64
N ALA A 140 -14.06 5.04 16.11
CA ALA A 140 -14.83 5.35 17.31
C ALA A 140 -16.32 4.98 17.16
N SER A 141 -16.91 5.28 16.00
CA SER A 141 -18.26 4.84 15.64
C SER A 141 -18.36 3.30 15.60
N ALA A 142 -17.36 2.63 15.03
CA ALA A 142 -17.35 1.17 14.92
C ALA A 142 -17.21 0.46 16.26
N LEU A 143 -16.46 1.02 17.22
CA LEU A 143 -16.39 0.51 18.59
C LEU A 143 -17.75 0.52 19.29
N GLN A 144 -18.67 1.40 18.86
CA GLN A 144 -20.06 1.45 19.33
C GLN A 144 -21.01 0.57 18.49
N GLY A 145 -20.48 -0.19 17.54
CA GLY A 145 -21.25 -1.07 16.66
C GLY A 145 -21.82 -0.41 15.41
N ASN A 146 -21.49 0.87 15.15
CA ASN A 146 -21.91 1.57 13.93
C ASN A 146 -20.77 1.62 12.90
N TYR A 147 -20.87 0.78 11.87
CA TYR A 147 -19.84 0.59 10.84
C TYR A 147 -20.02 1.48 9.60
N THR A 148 -21.05 2.33 9.54
CA THR A 148 -21.41 3.07 8.34
C THR A 148 -20.27 3.95 7.81
N LEU A 149 -19.56 4.66 8.70
CA LEU A 149 -18.41 5.49 8.32
C LEU A 149 -17.22 4.67 7.80
N LEU A 150 -16.97 3.49 8.39
CA LEU A 150 -15.93 2.59 7.90
C LEU A 150 -16.26 2.08 6.49
N LEU A 151 -17.51 1.70 6.25
CA LEU A 151 -17.95 1.25 4.92
C LEU A 151 -17.77 2.34 3.86
N GLN A 152 -18.07 3.59 4.19
CA GLN A 152 -17.83 4.73 3.31
C GLN A 152 -16.35 4.85 2.91
N ASN A 153 -15.43 4.69 3.87
CA ASN A 153 -13.99 4.78 3.65
C ASN A 153 -13.43 3.67 2.75
N THR A 154 -14.07 2.50 2.73
CA THR A 154 -13.63 1.37 1.86
C THR A 154 -14.01 1.54 0.39
N GLY A 155 -14.83 2.54 0.05
CA GLY A 155 -15.40 2.69 -1.30
C GLY A 155 -16.41 1.59 -1.66
N LEU A 156 -16.73 0.69 -0.71
CA LEU A 156 -17.79 -0.31 -0.82
C LEU A 156 -19.18 0.28 -0.58
N ASP A 157 -19.28 1.60 -0.43
CA ASP A 157 -20.52 2.37 -0.28
C ASP A 157 -21.42 2.35 -1.54
N ARG A 158 -21.23 1.38 -2.42
CA ARG A 158 -22.07 1.13 -3.58
C ARG A 158 -22.32 -0.36 -3.83
N PRO A 159 -23.07 -1.05 -2.95
CA PRO A 159 -23.94 -2.10 -3.41
C PRO A 159 -25.25 -1.41 -3.79
N GLY A 160 -25.48 -1.22 -5.09
CA GLY A 160 -26.85 -1.42 -5.54
C GLY A 160 -27.22 -2.84 -5.09
N ASP A 161 -28.42 -3.02 -4.54
CA ASP A 161 -28.96 -4.37 -4.41
C ASP A 161 -28.71 -5.10 -5.74
N GLY A 162 -28.43 -6.40 -5.74
CA GLY A 162 -28.15 -7.14 -6.98
C GLY A 162 -29.29 -7.05 -8.04
N CYS A 163 -30.37 -6.33 -7.72
CA CYS A 163 -31.58 -6.09 -8.49
C CYS A 163 -31.58 -4.73 -9.23
N THR A 164 -30.78 -3.75 -8.81
CA THR A 164 -30.68 -2.47 -9.54
C THR A 164 -29.77 -2.69 -10.76
N PRO A 165 -30.22 -2.42 -11.99
CA PRO A 165 -29.35 -2.52 -13.15
C PRO A 165 -28.14 -1.61 -12.92
N LYS A 166 -26.97 -2.24 -12.71
CA LYS A 166 -25.70 -1.55 -12.62
C LYS A 166 -25.60 -0.68 -13.87
N LYS A 167 -25.57 0.65 -13.72
CA LYS A 167 -25.00 1.49 -14.78
C LYS A 167 -23.67 0.81 -15.14
N PRO A 168 -23.39 0.51 -16.42
CA PRO A 168 -22.13 -0.13 -16.78
C PRO A 168 -21.05 0.70 -16.10
N TYR A 169 -20.36 0.08 -15.14
CA TYR A 169 -19.31 0.74 -14.39
C TYR A 169 -18.40 1.37 -15.44
N GLN A 170 -18.00 2.64 -15.23
CA GLN A 170 -16.87 3.15 -15.98
C GLN A 170 -15.76 2.12 -15.80
N TYR A 171 -15.33 1.52 -16.91
CA TYR A 171 -14.36 0.43 -16.89
C TYR A 171 -13.14 0.90 -16.10
N ASN A 172 -12.95 0.33 -14.91
CA ASN A 172 -11.83 0.68 -14.05
C ASN A 172 -10.59 -0.06 -14.57
N TRP A 173 -10.01 0.49 -15.63
CA TRP A 173 -8.79 -0.01 -16.25
C TRP A 173 -7.61 0.02 -15.27
N LEU A 174 -7.63 0.88 -14.26
CA LEU A 174 -6.50 1.08 -13.35
C LEU A 174 -6.16 -0.22 -12.60
N GLY A 175 -7.14 -0.89 -12.00
CA GLY A 175 -6.89 -2.14 -11.26
C GLY A 175 -6.30 -3.24 -12.14
N LEU A 176 -6.85 -3.41 -13.36
CA LEU A 176 -6.34 -4.39 -14.33
C LEU A 176 -4.94 -4.01 -14.83
N SER A 177 -4.68 -2.71 -15.05
CA SER A 177 -3.37 -2.22 -15.46
C SER A 177 -2.32 -2.41 -14.36
N SER A 178 -2.67 -2.19 -13.09
CA SER A 178 -1.77 -2.41 -11.96
C SER A 178 -1.34 -3.87 -11.87
N SER A 179 -2.28 -4.82 -11.98
CA SER A 179 -1.93 -6.25 -12.04
C SER A 179 -1.07 -6.59 -13.25
N ALA A 180 -1.39 -6.07 -14.43
CA ALA A 180 -0.61 -6.32 -15.63
C ALA A 180 0.84 -5.80 -15.53
N VAL A 181 1.02 -4.61 -14.95
CA VAL A 181 2.33 -3.99 -14.72
C VAL A 181 3.12 -4.76 -13.66
N VAL A 182 2.55 -4.98 -12.47
CA VAL A 182 3.22 -5.72 -11.39
C VAL A 182 3.63 -7.11 -11.85
N CYS A 183 2.72 -7.86 -12.48
CA CYS A 183 3.02 -9.22 -12.94
C CYS A 183 3.92 -9.26 -14.18
N GLY A 184 3.93 -8.20 -15.00
CA GLY A 184 4.84 -8.07 -16.13
C GLY A 184 6.27 -7.79 -15.70
N ASP A 185 6.44 -6.93 -14.69
CA ASP A 185 7.75 -6.52 -14.15
C ASP A 185 8.35 -7.58 -13.21
N ALA A 186 7.53 -8.26 -12.42
CA ALA A 186 7.95 -9.33 -11.50
C ALA A 186 8.38 -10.60 -12.23
N GLN A 187 9.11 -11.50 -11.58
CA GLN A 187 9.44 -12.84 -12.09
C GLN A 187 8.18 -13.70 -12.29
N ASP A 188 8.31 -14.84 -12.98
CA ASP A 188 7.18 -15.73 -13.21
C ASP A 188 6.77 -16.42 -11.90
N MET A 189 5.57 -16.11 -11.42
CA MET A 189 5.03 -16.64 -10.16
C MET A 189 4.11 -17.86 -10.38
N THR A 190 3.90 -18.30 -11.62
CA THR A 190 2.90 -19.33 -11.96
C THR A 190 3.31 -20.77 -11.58
N HIS A 191 4.59 -20.98 -11.28
CA HIS A 191 5.15 -22.27 -10.90
C HIS A 191 4.97 -22.60 -9.41
N HIS A 192 4.54 -21.63 -8.60
CA HIS A 192 4.33 -21.79 -7.16
C HIS A 192 2.98 -22.45 -6.85
N ASN A 193 3.00 -23.40 -5.90
CA ASN A 193 1.81 -24.10 -5.43
C ASN A 193 1.18 -23.43 -4.21
N GLU A 194 0.07 -23.99 -3.72
CA GLU A 194 -0.62 -23.50 -2.52
C GLU A 194 0.29 -23.42 -1.29
N HIS A 195 1.15 -24.43 -1.07
CA HIS A 195 2.04 -24.48 0.09
C HIS A 195 3.05 -23.32 0.10
N TYR A 196 3.61 -22.97 -1.07
CA TYR A 196 4.44 -21.78 -1.21
C TYR A 196 3.69 -20.52 -0.79
N TRP A 197 2.48 -20.33 -1.31
CA TRP A 197 1.70 -19.13 -1.01
C TRP A 197 1.28 -19.06 0.45
N GLN A 198 0.89 -20.17 1.08
CA GLN A 198 0.64 -20.21 2.52
C GLN A 198 1.87 -19.74 3.31
N GLY A 199 3.05 -20.29 3.02
CA GLY A 199 4.30 -19.87 3.66
C GLY A 199 4.68 -18.41 3.38
N TYR A 200 4.37 -17.90 2.19
CA TYR A 200 4.60 -16.49 1.84
C TYR A 200 3.68 -15.52 2.61
N PHE A 201 2.39 -15.85 2.73
CA PHE A 201 1.46 -15.09 3.56
C PHE A 201 1.84 -15.14 5.05
N GLU A 202 2.30 -16.30 5.54
CA GLU A 202 2.83 -16.45 6.90
C GLU A 202 4.10 -15.61 7.13
N LYS A 203 5.05 -15.61 6.17
CA LYS A 203 6.26 -14.79 6.22
C LYS A 203 5.93 -13.31 6.38
N LEU A 204 5.11 -12.76 5.48
CA LEU A 204 4.76 -11.34 5.51
C LEU A 204 3.85 -11.00 6.70
N GLY A 205 2.92 -11.88 7.06
CA GLY A 205 2.08 -11.73 8.24
C GLY A 205 2.87 -11.75 9.56
N GLY A 206 3.96 -12.54 9.63
CA GLY A 206 4.88 -12.53 10.77
C GLY A 206 5.69 -11.24 10.89
N GLN A 207 5.97 -10.58 9.76
CA GLN A 207 6.68 -9.29 9.73
C GLN A 207 5.78 -8.11 10.09
N SER A 208 4.56 -8.07 9.52
CA SER A 208 3.54 -7.06 9.79
C SER A 208 2.20 -7.77 9.99
N PRO A 209 1.79 -8.02 11.24
CA PRO A 209 0.54 -8.71 11.53
C PRO A 209 -0.69 -8.05 10.90
N GLU A 210 -0.74 -6.72 10.87
CA GLU A 210 -1.91 -6.00 10.38
C GLU A 210 -1.93 -5.84 8.85
N PHE A 211 -0.78 -5.81 8.18
CA PHE A 211 -0.71 -5.48 6.75
C PHE A 211 0.03 -6.49 5.88
N GLY A 212 0.70 -7.48 6.48
CA GLY A 212 1.43 -8.51 5.75
C GLY A 212 0.56 -9.28 4.77
N HIS A 213 -0.63 -9.70 5.20
CA HIS A 213 -1.61 -10.35 4.33
C HIS A 213 -2.19 -9.40 3.27
N HIS A 214 -2.19 -8.08 3.52
CA HIS A 214 -2.65 -7.09 2.55
C HIS A 214 -1.62 -6.95 1.41
N VAL A 215 -0.34 -6.79 1.76
CA VAL A 215 0.77 -6.71 0.80
C VAL A 215 0.98 -8.03 0.07
N ALA A 216 0.85 -9.18 0.75
CA ALA A 216 1.00 -10.50 0.14
C ALA A 216 0.03 -10.76 -1.02
N LYS A 217 -1.15 -10.13 -1.01
CA LYS A 217 -2.13 -10.23 -2.10
C LYS A 217 -1.59 -9.68 -3.43
N ILE A 218 -0.69 -8.69 -3.39
CA ILE A 218 -0.17 -8.01 -4.58
C ILE A 218 0.53 -9.01 -5.51
N PRO A 219 1.63 -9.69 -5.10
CA PRO A 219 2.25 -10.70 -5.94
C PRO A 219 1.40 -11.97 -6.09
N PHE A 220 0.51 -12.28 -5.14
CA PHE A 220 -0.42 -13.41 -5.27
C PHE A 220 -1.35 -13.28 -6.49
N THR A 221 -1.71 -12.04 -6.88
CA THR A 221 -2.48 -11.81 -8.13
C THR A 221 -1.79 -12.35 -9.37
N CYS A 222 -0.46 -12.52 -9.33
CA CYS A 222 0.35 -13.03 -10.42
C CYS A 222 0.40 -14.56 -10.50
N SER A 223 -0.14 -15.29 -9.52
CA SER A 223 -0.12 -16.78 -9.48
C SER A 223 -0.77 -17.43 -10.72
N GLY A 224 -1.70 -16.74 -11.38
CA GLY A 224 -2.34 -17.17 -12.62
C GLY A 224 -1.89 -16.41 -13.87
N TRP A 225 -0.93 -15.49 -13.76
CA TRP A 225 -0.62 -14.53 -14.82
C TRP A 225 0.39 -15.08 -15.84
N LYS A 226 -0.13 -15.57 -16.97
CA LYS A 226 0.67 -16.24 -18.01
C LYS A 226 1.25 -15.30 -19.07
N SER A 227 0.71 -14.09 -19.20
CA SER A 227 1.19 -13.12 -20.20
C SER A 227 2.46 -12.44 -19.71
N ARG A 228 3.52 -12.47 -20.51
CA ARG A 228 4.85 -11.99 -20.12
C ARG A 228 5.43 -11.09 -21.20
N PRO A 229 6.12 -9.99 -20.84
CA PRO A 229 6.83 -9.17 -21.81
C PRO A 229 8.00 -9.96 -22.41
N GLU A 230 8.25 -9.78 -23.70
CA GLU A 230 9.39 -10.39 -24.40
C GLU A 230 10.73 -9.86 -23.87
N TYR A 231 10.77 -8.56 -23.55
CA TYR A 231 11.95 -7.88 -23.01
C TYR A 231 11.64 -7.38 -21.60
N ARG A 232 12.46 -7.79 -20.63
CA ARG A 232 12.37 -7.36 -19.23
C ARG A 232 13.76 -7.07 -18.70
N PHE A 233 13.97 -5.86 -18.19
CA PHE A 233 15.21 -5.52 -17.50
C PHE A 233 15.08 -5.95 -16.03
N THR A 234 15.91 -6.90 -15.61
CA THR A 234 15.90 -7.45 -14.24
C THR A 234 17.18 -7.08 -13.48
N GLY A 235 17.83 -6.00 -13.90
CA GLY A 235 19.11 -5.56 -13.37
C GLY A 235 20.31 -5.89 -14.27
N PRO A 236 21.53 -5.51 -13.83
CA PRO A 236 21.82 -4.90 -12.54
C PRO A 236 21.23 -3.48 -12.42
N PHE A 237 20.65 -3.17 -11.26
CA PHE A 237 20.07 -1.86 -10.96
C PHE A 237 21.18 -0.93 -10.48
N SER A 238 21.88 -0.30 -11.42
CA SER A 238 23.03 0.54 -11.10
C SER A 238 23.27 1.57 -12.20
N SER A 239 23.86 2.70 -11.82
CA SER A 239 24.25 3.77 -12.75
C SER A 239 25.70 4.17 -12.45
N PRO A 240 26.51 4.51 -13.46
CA PRO A 240 27.84 5.08 -13.22
C PRO A 240 27.73 6.43 -12.49
N GLU A 241 28.83 6.84 -11.87
CA GLU A 241 28.90 8.17 -11.24
C GLU A 241 28.56 9.28 -12.24
N ALA A 242 27.88 10.30 -11.72
CA ALA A 242 27.48 11.44 -12.52
C ALA A 242 28.68 12.26 -12.98
N ASP A 243 28.61 12.78 -14.20
CA ASP A 243 29.60 13.67 -14.78
C ASP A 243 28.94 14.94 -15.33
N PRO A 244 29.21 16.12 -14.72
CA PRO A 244 28.58 17.37 -15.15
C PRO A 244 29.04 17.84 -16.54
N ARG A 245 30.07 17.22 -17.12
CA ARG A 245 30.56 17.51 -18.49
C ARG A 245 29.66 16.91 -19.57
N ASP A 246 28.56 16.26 -19.18
CA ASP A 246 27.59 15.64 -20.08
C ASP A 246 28.23 14.59 -21.01
N GLU A 247 29.11 13.73 -20.45
CA GLU A 247 29.67 12.57 -21.16
C GLU A 247 28.58 11.57 -21.57
N GLN A 248 28.79 10.88 -22.70
CA GLN A 248 27.74 10.18 -23.45
C GLN A 248 27.14 8.96 -22.74
N GLU A 249 27.74 8.49 -21.64
CA GLU A 249 27.33 7.31 -20.89
C GLU A 249 27.12 7.57 -19.39
N ARG A 250 27.20 8.83 -18.96
CA ARG A 250 27.05 9.21 -17.54
C ARG A 250 25.88 10.16 -17.31
N PRO A 251 25.17 10.04 -16.18
CA PRO A 251 24.20 11.05 -15.76
C PRO A 251 24.88 12.41 -15.63
N SER A 252 24.18 13.50 -15.92
CA SER A 252 24.74 14.84 -15.73
C SER A 252 24.83 15.28 -14.27
N ALA A 253 24.05 14.64 -13.40
CA ALA A 253 23.97 14.92 -11.98
C ALA A 253 23.57 13.66 -11.22
N PRO A 254 23.97 13.51 -9.94
CA PRO A 254 23.47 12.44 -9.09
C PRO A 254 21.94 12.49 -8.99
N ALA A 255 21.32 11.32 -8.85
CA ALA A 255 19.90 11.25 -8.53
C ALA A 255 19.68 11.66 -7.07
N LEU A 256 18.63 12.43 -6.82
CA LEU A 256 18.15 12.73 -5.47
C LEU A 256 17.13 11.65 -5.07
N LEU A 257 17.44 10.90 -4.02
CA LEU A 257 16.51 9.95 -3.42
C LEU A 257 15.83 10.62 -2.22
N LEU A 258 14.51 10.60 -2.20
CA LEU A 258 13.66 11.13 -1.14
C LEU A 258 12.86 9.96 -0.55
N SER A 259 12.73 9.96 0.78
CA SER A 259 11.82 9.06 1.46
C SER A 259 11.33 9.72 2.75
N SER A 260 10.13 9.34 3.16
CA SER A 260 9.58 9.76 4.44
C SER A 260 10.20 8.96 5.58
N TRP A 261 10.24 9.54 6.78
CA TRP A 261 10.78 8.84 7.96
C TRP A 261 9.99 7.60 8.36
N ILE A 262 8.68 7.60 8.07
CA ILE A 262 7.79 6.47 8.27
C ILE A 262 6.95 6.37 6.99
N ASP A 263 7.37 5.52 6.06
CA ASP A 263 6.64 5.25 4.82
C ASP A 263 6.03 3.84 4.89
N PRO A 264 4.70 3.70 4.95
CA PRO A 264 4.06 2.39 5.13
C PRO A 264 4.19 1.43 3.93
N ILE A 265 4.81 1.84 2.82
CA ILE A 265 4.93 1.06 1.57
C ILE A 265 6.34 1.08 0.98
N THR A 266 7.06 2.20 1.05
CA THR A 266 8.42 2.37 0.51
C THR A 266 9.42 2.88 1.56
N PRO A 267 9.61 2.13 2.67
CA PRO A 267 10.54 2.51 3.72
C PRO A 267 12.00 2.45 3.26
N LEU A 268 12.87 3.15 4.00
CA LEU A 268 14.33 3.17 3.79
C LEU A 268 15.02 1.94 4.36
#